data_AF-A0A8X6GIL7-F1
#
_entry.id   AF-A0A8X6GIL7-F1
#
_cell.length_a   1.000
_cell.length_b   1.000
_cell.length_c   1.000
_cell.angle_alpha   90.00
_cell.angle_beta   90.00
_cell.angle_gamma   90.00
#
_symmetry.space_group_name_H-M   'P 1'
#
loop_
_entity.id
_entity.type
_entity.pdbx_description
1 polymer ?
#
loop_
_entity_poly.entity_id
_entity_poly.type
_entity_poly.pdbx_seq_one_letter_code
_entity_poly.pdbx_strand_id
1 'polypeptide(L)'
;MTFDAPGEAVCRDREFRCDDGLCINVDWKCDGENDCDDMSDEKDCQMPECSEEEFQCRAGRCIKRQWRCDGEFDCADNSDEDGCAADECAAGQFRCNDGSCISQLHVCNGEYECPDGSDELENRTCKTGSPCREDGFPCQHLCLSTSTGPRCACKHGYHLALDRRSCMGEWQINESS
;
A
#
# COMPACT_ATOMS: atom_id res chain seq x y z
N MET A 1 6.40 42.47 45.30
CA MET A 1 7.01 41.45 46.18
C MET A 1 5.97 40.35 46.29
N THR A 2 5.99 39.42 45.33
CA THR A 2 5.08 38.27 45.32
C THR A 2 5.53 37.29 46.40
N PHE A 3 4.55 36.74 47.09
CA PHE A 3 4.73 35.78 48.17
C PHE A 3 4.92 34.41 47.54
N ASP A 4 6.18 34.00 47.37
CA ASP A 4 6.51 32.63 46.97
C ASP A 4 6.44 31.72 48.19
N ALA A 5 5.45 30.84 48.19
CA ALA A 5 5.26 29.81 49.21
C ALA A 5 6.36 28.72 49.08
N PRO A 6 6.94 28.25 50.19
CA PRO A 6 7.94 27.19 50.16
C PRO A 6 7.30 25.81 49.97
N GLY A 7 7.70 25.07 48.93
CA GLY A 7 7.61 23.61 48.95
C GLY A 7 6.81 22.90 47.85
N GLU A 8 6.65 23.47 46.65
CA GLU A 8 6.29 22.63 45.49
C GLU A 8 7.58 22.10 44.85
N ALA A 9 7.70 20.78 44.72
CA ALA A 9 8.72 20.15 43.90
C ALA A 9 8.44 20.50 42.44
N VAL A 10 8.94 21.65 42.00
CA VAL A 10 8.81 22.10 40.62
C VAL A 10 9.92 21.41 39.82
N CYS A 11 9.54 20.46 38.97
CA CYS A 11 10.45 19.89 37.98
C CYS A 11 10.90 20.98 37.00
N ARG A 12 12.12 20.87 36.46
CA ARG A 12 12.68 21.83 35.50
C ARG A 12 11.97 21.71 34.15
N ASP A 13 12.19 22.71 33.31
CA ASP A 13 11.66 22.74 31.95
C ASP A 13 12.14 21.48 31.19
N ARG A 14 11.18 20.69 30.67
CA ARG A 14 11.35 19.36 30.02
C ARG A 14 11.50 18.14 30.94
N GLU A 15 11.12 18.24 32.20
CA GLU A 15 11.01 17.10 33.11
C GLU A 15 9.53 16.76 33.38
N PHE A 16 9.18 15.47 33.36
CA PHE A 16 7.87 14.96 33.79
C PHE A 16 7.90 14.68 35.30
N ARG A 17 6.82 15.03 35.99
CA ARG A 17 6.68 14.81 37.44
C ARG A 17 5.85 13.56 37.70
N CYS A 18 6.48 12.55 38.30
CA CYS A 18 5.86 11.33 38.80
C CYS A 18 4.88 11.62 39.96
N ASP A 19 3.94 10.71 40.20
CA ASP A 19 3.00 10.79 41.33
C ASP A 19 3.72 10.62 42.68
N ASP A 20 4.82 9.88 42.73
CA ASP A 20 5.71 9.77 43.90
C ASP A 20 6.51 11.06 44.18
N GLY A 21 6.53 11.98 43.21
CA GLY A 21 7.22 13.26 43.28
C GLY A 21 8.61 13.29 42.65
N LEU A 22 9.10 12.19 42.08
CA LEU A 22 10.30 12.15 41.24
C LEU A 22 10.12 12.97 39.96
N CYS A 23 11.19 13.60 39.50
CA CYS A 23 11.24 14.29 38.21
C CYS A 23 12.11 13.47 37.25
N ILE A 24 11.52 13.03 36.14
CA ILE A 24 12.19 12.27 35.09
C ILE A 24 12.22 13.08 33.79
N ASN A 25 12.94 12.61 32.78
CA ASN A 25 12.91 13.28 31.48
C ASN A 25 11.51 13.12 30.83
N VAL A 26 10.99 14.15 30.18
CA VAL A 26 9.74 14.04 29.40
C VAL A 26 9.82 12.96 28.31
N ASP A 27 11.02 12.67 27.81
CA ASP A 27 11.27 11.59 26.84
C ASP A 27 11.11 10.18 27.45
N TRP A 28 11.12 10.06 28.79
CA TRP A 28 10.92 8.80 29.54
C TRP A 28 9.47 8.61 29.98
N LYS A 29 8.57 9.50 29.58
CA LYS A 29 7.15 9.27 29.78
C LYS A 29 6.65 8.34 28.68
N CYS A 30 6.09 7.19 29.04
CA CYS A 30 5.51 6.22 28.10
C CYS A 30 6.54 5.59 27.15
N ASP A 31 7.76 5.36 27.64
CA ASP A 31 8.83 4.72 26.86
C ASP A 31 8.89 3.20 27.08
N GLY A 32 8.02 2.67 27.95
CA GLY A 32 7.90 1.24 28.24
C GLY A 32 8.80 0.77 29.38
N GLU A 33 9.60 1.65 29.99
CA GLU A 33 10.35 1.38 31.21
C GLU A 33 9.73 2.09 32.41
N ASN A 34 10.00 1.59 33.61
CA ASN A 34 9.53 2.21 34.85
C ASN A 34 10.62 3.13 35.39
N ASP A 35 10.64 4.36 34.89
CA ASP A 35 11.55 5.43 35.29
C ASP A 35 11.04 6.17 36.53
N CYS A 36 9.73 6.17 36.77
CA CYS A 36 9.17 6.50 38.09
C CYS A 36 9.27 5.31 39.03
N ASP A 37 9.56 5.49 40.33
CA ASP A 37 9.57 4.37 41.31
C ASP A 37 8.16 3.76 41.54
N ASP A 38 7.11 4.37 40.97
CA ASP A 38 5.70 4.02 41.15
C ASP A 38 4.92 3.74 39.84
N MET A 39 5.59 3.60 38.70
CA MET A 39 5.01 3.43 37.34
C MET A 39 4.10 4.57 36.90
N SER A 40 4.20 5.78 37.46
CA SER A 40 3.32 6.89 37.08
C SER A 40 3.65 7.54 35.74
N ASP A 41 4.88 7.41 35.27
CA ASP A 41 5.33 7.71 33.90
C ASP A 41 4.67 6.84 32.84
N GLU A 42 4.43 5.58 33.17
CA GLU A 42 3.79 4.59 32.29
C GLU A 42 2.25 4.55 32.45
N LYS A 43 1.69 5.42 33.29
CA LYS A 43 0.24 5.59 33.46
C LYS A 43 -0.27 6.72 32.58
N ASP A 44 -1.49 6.54 32.06
CA ASP A 44 -2.16 7.53 31.19
C ASP A 44 -1.32 7.89 29.95
N CYS A 45 -0.66 6.87 29.41
CA CYS A 45 -0.04 6.93 28.09
C CYS A 45 -1.13 6.97 27.04
N GLN A 46 -1.64 8.18 26.78
CA GLN A 46 -2.10 8.52 25.46
C GLN A 46 -0.85 8.48 24.57
N MET A 47 -0.43 7.26 24.15
CA MET A 47 0.41 7.12 22.97
C MET A 47 -0.21 8.05 21.94
N PRO A 48 0.55 8.95 21.31
CA PRO A 48 -0.01 9.80 20.28
C PRO A 48 -0.69 8.84 19.32
N GLU A 49 -2.03 8.87 19.27
CA GLU A 49 -2.75 8.08 18.29
C GLU A 49 -2.09 8.45 16.97
N CYS A 50 -1.53 7.45 16.28
CA CYS A 50 -0.83 7.68 15.03
C CYS A 50 -1.67 8.65 14.19
N SER A 51 -1.02 9.61 13.53
CA SER A 51 -1.76 10.66 12.83
C SER A 51 -2.79 10.05 11.87
N GLU A 52 -3.83 10.79 11.47
CA GLU A 52 -4.84 10.21 10.56
C GLU A 52 -4.21 9.66 9.26
N GLU A 53 -3.02 10.12 8.87
CA GLU A 53 -2.24 9.63 7.73
C GLU A 53 -1.30 8.44 8.03
N GLU A 54 -1.34 7.90 9.25
CA GLU A 54 -0.48 6.84 9.75
C GLU A 54 -1.29 5.63 10.23
N PHE A 55 -0.66 4.46 10.20
CA PHE A 55 -1.19 3.20 10.72
C PHE A 55 -0.36 2.76 11.92
N GLN A 56 -1.03 2.32 12.99
CA GLN A 56 -0.39 1.79 14.18
C GLN A 56 -0.19 0.29 14.06
N CYS A 57 1.07 -0.15 14.00
CA CYS A 57 1.45 -1.54 14.16
C CYS A 57 0.97 -2.07 15.52
N ARG A 58 0.72 -3.37 15.63
CA ARG A 58 0.40 -4.02 16.91
C ARG A 58 1.54 -3.89 17.92
N ALA A 59 2.79 -3.81 17.48
CA ALA A 59 3.94 -3.49 18.34
C ALA A 59 4.02 -2.00 18.75
N GLY A 60 3.03 -1.16 18.40
CA GLY A 60 2.90 0.24 18.81
C GLY A 60 3.59 1.25 17.89
N ARG A 61 4.40 0.81 16.92
CA ARG A 61 5.06 1.69 15.94
C ARG A 61 4.03 2.30 14.97
N CYS A 62 4.17 3.59 14.67
CA CYS A 62 3.43 4.21 13.57
C CYS A 62 4.20 4.08 12.25
N ILE A 63 3.52 3.63 11.20
CA ILE A 63 3.99 3.63 9.82
C ILE A 63 3.06 4.51 8.98
N LYS A 64 3.46 4.86 7.75
CA LYS A 64 2.53 5.58 6.87
C LYS A 64 1.33 4.70 6.54
N ARG A 65 0.13 5.28 6.47
CA ARG A 65 -1.09 4.54 6.10
C ARG A 65 -0.97 3.85 4.73
N GLN A 66 -0.15 4.38 3.83
CA GLN A 66 0.13 3.79 2.51
C GLN A 66 0.98 2.51 2.55
N TRP A 67 1.64 2.23 3.67
CA TRP A 67 2.47 1.05 3.93
C TRP A 67 1.71 -0.05 4.67
N ARG A 68 0.39 0.11 4.79
CA ARG A 68 -0.47 -0.95 5.29
C ARG A 68 -0.99 -1.74 4.09
N CYS A 69 -0.82 -3.06 4.10
CA CYS A 69 -1.24 -3.94 3.00
C CYS A 69 -0.59 -3.59 1.66
N ASP A 70 0.66 -3.11 1.68
CA ASP A 70 1.40 -2.78 0.46
C ASP A 70 2.29 -3.94 -0.04
N GLY A 71 2.33 -5.03 0.74
CA GLY A 71 3.04 -6.27 0.41
C GLY A 71 4.48 -6.29 0.91
N GLU A 72 4.96 -5.24 1.58
CA GLU A 72 6.22 -5.21 2.31
C GLU A 72 5.96 -5.32 3.83
N PHE A 73 6.96 -5.78 4.59
CA PHE A 73 6.85 -5.86 6.05
C PHE A 73 7.50 -4.63 6.70
N ASP A 74 6.73 -3.55 6.81
CA ASP A 74 7.13 -2.30 7.44
C ASP A 74 6.97 -2.33 8.97
N CYS A 75 6.01 -3.10 9.48
CA CYS A 75 5.94 -3.41 10.92
C CYS A 75 6.92 -4.52 11.30
N ALA A 76 7.61 -4.35 12.42
CA ALA A 76 8.52 -5.37 12.98
C ALA A 76 7.80 -6.69 13.31
N ASP A 77 6.49 -6.60 13.59
CA ASP A 77 5.62 -7.71 13.88
C ASP A 77 4.69 -8.10 12.71
N ASN A 78 4.92 -7.58 11.50
CA ASN A 78 4.14 -7.81 10.27
C ASN A 78 2.62 -7.53 10.37
N SER A 79 2.17 -6.81 11.41
CA SER A 79 0.76 -6.46 11.58
C SER A 79 0.19 -5.50 10.54
N ASP A 80 1.05 -4.80 9.80
CA ASP A 80 0.68 -4.02 8.62
C ASP A 80 0.13 -4.88 7.48
N GLU A 81 0.57 -6.14 7.43
CA GLU A 81 0.11 -7.13 6.45
C GLU A 81 -0.90 -8.14 7.06
N ASP A 82 -1.25 -7.98 8.35
CA ASP A 82 -2.18 -8.86 9.07
C ASP A 82 -3.62 -8.33 9.00
N GLY A 83 -4.57 -9.19 8.63
CA GLY A 83 -5.99 -8.82 8.58
C GLY A 83 -6.32 -7.76 7.53
N CYS A 84 -5.49 -7.62 6.50
CA CYS A 84 -5.84 -6.92 5.26
C CYS A 84 -7.17 -7.49 4.75
N ALA A 85 -8.22 -6.67 4.82
CA ALA A 85 -9.54 -7.11 4.40
C ALA A 85 -9.45 -7.48 2.92
N ALA A 86 -10.21 -8.48 2.50
CA ALA A 86 -10.35 -8.89 1.10
C ALA A 86 -10.95 -7.79 0.18
N ASP A 87 -11.10 -6.56 0.67
CA ASP A 87 -11.46 -5.34 -0.07
C ASP A 87 -10.24 -4.43 -0.35
N GLU A 88 -9.08 -4.71 0.24
CA GLU A 88 -7.83 -3.95 0.07
C GLU A 88 -6.76 -4.78 -0.65
N CYS A 89 -7.05 -5.28 -1.85
CA CYS A 89 -5.93 -5.50 -2.77
C CYS A 89 -5.26 -4.15 -2.99
N ALA A 90 -3.91 -4.11 -3.03
CA ALA A 90 -3.15 -2.87 -3.16
C ALA A 90 -3.66 -2.04 -4.36
N ALA A 91 -3.50 -0.72 -4.30
CA ALA A 91 -3.96 0.16 -5.38
C ALA A 91 -3.41 -0.29 -6.75
N GLY A 92 -4.29 -0.66 -7.68
CA GLY A 92 -3.91 -1.21 -8.98
C GLY A 92 -3.88 -2.74 -9.07
N GLN A 93 -4.39 -3.45 -8.06
CA GLN A 93 -4.64 -4.89 -8.10
C GLN A 93 -6.14 -5.22 -8.24
N PHE A 94 -6.43 -6.40 -8.78
CA PHE A 94 -7.74 -6.98 -8.98
C PHE A 94 -7.89 -8.22 -8.12
N ARG A 95 -9.05 -8.35 -7.48
CA ARG A 95 -9.37 -9.48 -6.63
C ARG A 95 -10.05 -10.59 -7.41
N CYS A 96 -9.43 -11.76 -7.40
CA CYS A 96 -10.02 -13.02 -7.84
C CYS A 96 -11.21 -13.43 -6.96
N ASN A 97 -12.13 -14.20 -7.50
CA ASN A 97 -13.27 -14.75 -6.74
C ASN A 97 -12.83 -15.64 -5.57
N ASP A 98 -11.70 -16.33 -5.72
CA ASP A 98 -11.08 -17.16 -4.68
C ASP A 98 -10.46 -16.33 -3.53
N GLY A 99 -10.29 -15.01 -3.74
CA GLY A 99 -9.71 -14.09 -2.76
C GLY A 99 -8.26 -13.71 -3.03
N SER A 100 -7.59 -14.32 -4.01
CA SER A 100 -6.26 -13.92 -4.45
C SER A 100 -6.27 -12.53 -5.10
N CYS A 101 -5.18 -11.77 -4.98
CA CYS A 101 -5.00 -10.50 -5.68
C CYS A 101 -4.00 -10.67 -6.84
N ILE A 102 -4.35 -10.16 -8.01
CA ILE A 102 -3.47 -10.08 -9.19
C ILE A 102 -3.36 -8.64 -9.66
N SER A 103 -2.44 -8.31 -10.56
CA SER A 103 -2.38 -6.95 -11.11
C SER A 103 -3.63 -6.63 -11.93
N GLN A 104 -4.13 -5.39 -11.89
CA GLN A 104 -5.19 -4.94 -12.81
C GLN A 104 -4.79 -5.05 -14.28
N LEU A 105 -3.49 -5.08 -14.59
CA LEU A 105 -2.98 -5.32 -15.94
C LEU A 105 -3.20 -6.76 -16.43
N HIS A 106 -3.48 -7.67 -15.51
CA HIS A 106 -3.68 -9.09 -15.75
C HIS A 106 -5.18 -9.46 -15.76
N VAL A 107 -6.05 -8.45 -15.83
CA VAL A 107 -7.49 -8.63 -15.92
C VAL A 107 -7.91 -8.48 -17.37
N CYS A 108 -8.62 -9.47 -17.91
CA CYS A 108 -9.06 -9.50 -19.30
C CYS A 108 -7.87 -9.40 -20.30
N ASN A 109 -6.71 -9.96 -19.94
CA ASN A 109 -5.51 -10.01 -20.78
C ASN A 109 -5.44 -11.28 -21.64
N GLY A 110 -6.36 -12.23 -21.45
CA GLY A 110 -6.45 -13.49 -22.18
C GLY A 110 -5.63 -14.64 -21.60
N GLU A 111 -4.99 -14.43 -20.46
CA GLU A 111 -4.28 -15.44 -19.68
C GLU A 111 -5.00 -15.64 -18.32
N TYR A 112 -4.93 -16.84 -17.76
CA TYR A 112 -5.57 -17.16 -16.49
C TYR A 112 -4.57 -17.03 -15.34
N GLU A 113 -4.57 -15.88 -14.68
CA GLU A 113 -3.76 -15.61 -13.51
C GLU A 113 -4.51 -15.91 -12.22
N CYS A 114 -5.84 -15.73 -12.21
CA CYS A 114 -6.66 -16.24 -11.12
C CYS A 114 -6.75 -17.77 -11.19
N PRO A 115 -6.59 -18.48 -10.06
CA PRO A 115 -6.80 -19.93 -10.00
C PRO A 115 -8.22 -20.36 -10.41
N ASP A 116 -9.21 -19.51 -10.13
CA ASP A 116 -10.63 -19.68 -10.53
C ASP A 116 -10.94 -19.12 -11.94
N GLY A 117 -9.94 -18.53 -12.61
CA GLY A 117 -10.08 -17.85 -13.90
C GLY A 117 -11.00 -16.63 -13.87
N SER A 118 -11.26 -16.09 -12.67
CA SER A 118 -12.19 -14.99 -12.44
C SER A 118 -11.76 -13.66 -13.07
N ASP A 119 -10.48 -13.49 -13.33
CA ASP A 119 -9.88 -12.40 -14.10
C ASP A 119 -10.30 -12.40 -15.58
N GLU A 120 -10.70 -13.55 -16.11
CA GLU A 120 -11.11 -13.73 -17.50
C GLU A 120 -12.60 -14.07 -17.67
N LEU A 121 -13.39 -13.99 -16.58
CA LEU A 121 -14.82 -14.29 -16.63
C LEU A 121 -15.60 -13.22 -17.41
N GLU A 122 -16.02 -13.65 -18.60
CA GLU A 122 -16.70 -12.93 -19.68
C GLU A 122 -18.02 -12.24 -19.30
N ASN A 123 -18.60 -12.52 -18.13
CA ASN A 123 -19.93 -12.00 -17.75
C ASN A 123 -19.98 -11.38 -16.33
N ARG A 124 -18.85 -11.31 -15.62
CA ARG A 124 -18.77 -10.65 -14.30
C ARG A 124 -17.62 -9.66 -14.19
N THR A 125 -16.47 -10.00 -14.76
CA THR A 125 -15.23 -9.23 -14.61
C THR A 125 -14.92 -8.47 -15.90
N CYS A 126 -14.94 -9.17 -17.03
CA CYS A 126 -14.80 -8.57 -18.34
C CYS A 126 -16.19 -8.19 -18.85
N LYS A 127 -16.51 -6.88 -18.92
CA LYS A 127 -17.76 -6.46 -19.57
C LYS A 127 -17.70 -6.83 -21.07
N THR A 128 -18.63 -7.66 -21.50
CA THR A 128 -18.94 -7.89 -22.92
C THR A 128 -19.06 -6.56 -23.65
N GLY A 129 -18.30 -6.41 -24.73
CA GLY A 129 -18.21 -5.15 -25.50
C GLY A 129 -16.86 -4.43 -25.44
N SER A 130 -15.81 -5.06 -24.91
CA SER A 130 -14.44 -4.57 -25.14
C SER A 130 -14.16 -4.67 -26.65
N PRO A 131 -13.81 -3.58 -27.35
CA PRO A 131 -13.55 -3.59 -28.80
C PRO A 131 -12.33 -4.44 -29.21
N CYS A 132 -11.65 -5.04 -28.22
CA CYS A 132 -10.59 -6.02 -28.36
C CYS A 132 -11.10 -7.48 -28.47
N ARG A 133 -12.41 -7.73 -28.31
CA ARG A 133 -12.96 -9.10 -28.18
C ARG A 133 -13.90 -9.57 -29.29
N GLU A 134 -14.35 -8.72 -30.22
CA GLU A 134 -15.14 -9.21 -31.38
C GLU A 134 -14.53 -8.82 -32.73
N ASP A 135 -13.98 -9.84 -33.41
CA ASP A 135 -13.77 -10.04 -34.86
C ASP A 135 -13.13 -8.93 -35.73
N GLY A 136 -12.79 -7.76 -35.19
CA GLY A 136 -12.38 -6.60 -35.98
C GLY A 136 -10.96 -6.08 -35.76
N PHE A 137 -10.32 -6.38 -34.61
CA PHE A 137 -9.06 -5.72 -34.23
C PHE A 137 -8.02 -6.65 -33.54
N PRO A 138 -7.51 -7.69 -34.23
CA PRO A 138 -6.40 -8.51 -33.74
C PRO A 138 -5.13 -7.67 -33.54
N CYS A 139 -4.69 -7.56 -32.28
CA CYS A 139 -3.38 -7.02 -31.91
C CYS A 139 -2.40 -8.17 -31.66
N GLN A 140 -1.13 -8.03 -32.04
CA GLN A 140 -0.12 -9.08 -31.86
C GLN A 140 0.31 -9.26 -30.40
N HIS A 141 0.31 -8.21 -29.58
CA HIS A 141 0.67 -8.29 -28.16
C HIS A 141 -0.42 -7.75 -27.23
N LEU A 142 -0.63 -6.43 -27.19
CA LEU A 142 -1.62 -5.82 -26.30
C LEU A 142 -2.68 -5.09 -27.09
N CYS A 143 -3.94 -5.18 -26.65
CA CYS A 143 -5.04 -4.35 -27.11
C CYS A 143 -5.51 -3.43 -25.98
N LEU A 144 -5.44 -2.12 -26.18
CA LEU A 144 -5.82 -1.09 -25.23
C LEU A 144 -7.13 -0.45 -25.67
N SER A 145 -8.14 -0.45 -24.78
CA SER A 145 -9.39 0.26 -25.00
C SER A 145 -9.22 1.75 -24.65
N THR A 146 -9.21 2.63 -25.66
CA THR A 146 -9.14 4.08 -25.43
C THR A 146 -10.47 4.77 -25.73
N SER A 147 -10.66 5.99 -25.23
CA SER A 147 -11.87 6.80 -25.47
C SER A 147 -12.13 7.07 -26.97
N THR A 148 -11.11 6.90 -27.82
CA THR A 148 -11.17 7.04 -29.28
C THR A 148 -11.25 5.69 -30.03
N GLY A 149 -11.31 4.55 -29.34
CA GLY A 149 -11.34 3.20 -29.92
C GLY A 149 -10.20 2.27 -29.45
N PRO A 150 -10.19 0.99 -29.88
CA PRO A 150 -9.13 0.05 -29.57
C PRO A 150 -7.82 0.45 -30.26
N ARG A 151 -6.69 0.30 -29.57
CA ARG A 151 -5.36 0.50 -30.15
C ARG A 151 -4.42 -0.61 -29.70
N CYS A 152 -3.52 -1.03 -30.57
CA CYS A 152 -2.55 -2.04 -30.22
C CYS A 152 -1.30 -1.40 -29.59
N ALA A 153 -0.72 -2.09 -28.62
CA ALA A 153 0.55 -1.72 -28.01
C ALA A 153 1.49 -2.95 -27.97
N CYS A 154 2.79 -2.67 -27.89
CA CYS A 154 3.82 -3.69 -27.92
C CYS A 154 4.51 -3.79 -26.55
N LYS A 155 4.89 -5.02 -26.19
CA LYS A 155 5.74 -5.29 -25.04
C LYS A 155 7.10 -4.59 -25.21
N HIS A 156 7.80 -4.37 -24.10
CA HIS A 156 9.08 -3.67 -24.08
C HIS A 156 10.10 -4.31 -25.06
N GLY A 157 10.80 -3.49 -25.85
CA GLY A 157 11.74 -3.95 -26.90
C GLY A 157 11.10 -4.23 -28.27
N TYR A 158 9.81 -3.96 -28.43
CA TYR A 158 9.10 -4.09 -29.70
C TYR A 158 8.40 -2.77 -30.07
N HIS A 159 8.41 -2.44 -31.36
CA HIS A 159 7.76 -1.27 -31.92
C HIS A 159 6.51 -1.66 -32.70
N LEU A 160 5.48 -0.82 -32.63
CA LEU A 160 4.25 -1.06 -33.37
C LEU A 160 4.50 -0.87 -34.88
N ALA A 161 4.18 -1.90 -35.67
CA ALA A 161 4.30 -1.89 -37.12
C ALA A 161 3.34 -0.88 -37.76
N LEU A 162 3.57 -0.57 -39.04
CA LEU A 162 2.73 0.34 -39.83
C LEU A 162 1.26 -0.11 -39.93
N ASP A 163 1.01 -1.41 -39.83
CA ASP A 163 -0.34 -1.98 -39.79
C ASP A 163 -1.09 -1.64 -38.47
N ARG A 164 -0.40 -1.07 -37.48
CA ARG A 164 -0.91 -0.71 -36.15
C ARG A 164 -1.49 -1.88 -35.37
N ARG A 165 -1.11 -3.09 -35.75
CA ARG A 165 -1.55 -4.37 -35.16
C ARG A 165 -0.37 -5.26 -34.77
N SER A 166 0.63 -5.34 -35.65
CA SER A 166 1.83 -6.14 -35.43
C SER A 166 2.90 -5.40 -34.62
N CYS A 167 3.72 -6.15 -33.92
CA CYS A 167 4.85 -5.68 -33.14
C CYS A 167 6.14 -6.23 -33.74
N MET A 168 7.02 -5.35 -34.18
CA MET A 168 8.32 -5.68 -34.77
C MET A 168 9.41 -5.42 -33.75
N GLY A 169 10.29 -6.41 -33.55
CA GLY A 169 11.50 -6.23 -32.74
C GLY A 169 12.55 -5.47 -33.54
N GLU A 170 13.46 -4.79 -32.84
CA GLU A 170 14.58 -4.09 -33.47
C GLU A 170 15.68 -5.07 -33.91
N TRP A 171 15.43 -5.90 -34.94
CA TRP A 171 16.47 -6.65 -35.66
C TRP A 171 16.11 -6.97 -37.12
N GLN A 172 15.41 -6.08 -37.82
CA GLN A 172 15.35 -6.11 -39.28
C GLN A 172 15.54 -4.72 -39.88
N ILE A 173 16.70 -4.12 -39.62
CA ILE A 173 17.37 -3.32 -40.63
C ILE A 173 18.73 -3.97 -40.89
N ASN A 174 18.80 -4.79 -41.95
CA ASN A 174 19.89 -4.78 -42.92
C ASN A 174 19.64 -5.82 -44.03
N GLU A 175 19.18 -5.26 -45.16
CA GLU A 175 19.57 -5.56 -46.54
C GLU A 175 19.07 -6.85 -47.22
N SER A 176 18.06 -6.61 -48.05
CA SER A 176 17.96 -7.15 -49.40
C SER A 176 19.19 -6.76 -50.24
N SER A 177 19.97 -7.72 -50.74
CA SER A 177 20.66 -7.71 -52.05
C SER A 177 21.35 -9.04 -52.33
#